data_AF-A0A8A3S731-F1
#
_entry.id   AF-A0A8A3S731-F1
#
_cell.length_a   1.000
_cell.length_b   1.000
_cell.length_c   1.000
_cell.angle_alpha   90.00
_cell.angle_beta   90.00
_cell.angle_gamma   90.00
#
_symmetry.space_group_name_H-M   'P 1'
#
loop_
_entity.id
_entity.type
_entity.pdbx_description
1 polymer ?
#
loop_
_entity_poly.entity_id
_entity_poly.type
_entity_poly.pdbx_seq_one_letter_code
_entity_poly.pdbx_strand_id
1 'polypeptide(L)'
;MVNQSLAALDTLSDDEVSYVPPDSEDYAATAEYRVFGACADCTGPAASAKKVRVITYPMITDPDLADPVHLGRAHGVKVDVFPEGDLDPLQGSLGGYEADATGIAGTLFTGDLGTRTAFVAIFFRDGASEKSYATFMLTAADAVRFGDLWENGSYIRLRDWSEASVSPEKKLVGYEEPGAALEPTGPAMAVKAVQIPESCDDEGLRERMRETADDLATTVSELSITAGRGDHAKAATLAMGLACSARSYAADFGDLEIPAGSEGARADFIRGLDAYVGAGSALWYGANFENSTMYDEGATSLAEARDTLNGVLGALNLKTLDDPTLELKSTELYPDALALGKGYIYADARGEHKLSVKPGSYKFWKSYSAGEEEVTAPYGKTFFMLVMDVNYVAYYGGGSSKVGTPAPQVFTLLADGESYTPVKVSASYLRNIGSVYRSVNLDRDDRRSVGYLVFEVPESFDPTGAHLKANLGAGGSPVWKIG
;
A
#
# COMPACT_ATOMS: atom_id res chain seq x y z
N MET A 1 -17.83 43.55 -9.31
CA MET A 1 -18.83 43.50 -10.41
C MET A 1 -18.09 42.94 -11.60
N VAL A 2 -18.22 41.68 -12.00
CA VAL A 2 -19.44 40.98 -12.41
C VAL A 2 -19.33 39.51 -11.95
N ASN A 3 -20.32 39.03 -11.19
CA ASN A 3 -20.57 37.60 -11.01
C ASN A 3 -21.26 37.12 -12.31
N GLN A 4 -20.58 36.33 -13.13
CA GLN A 4 -21.22 35.63 -14.24
C GLN A 4 -21.16 34.12 -13.98
N SER A 5 -22.35 33.57 -13.78
CA SER A 5 -22.66 32.15 -13.65
C SER A 5 -22.24 31.42 -14.92
N LEU A 6 -21.17 30.60 -14.85
CA LEU A 6 -20.88 29.56 -15.83
C LEU A 6 -21.94 28.46 -15.68
N ALA A 7 -22.72 28.21 -16.71
CA ALA A 7 -23.71 27.14 -16.73
C ALA A 7 -22.99 25.79 -16.82
N ALA A 8 -23.10 24.97 -15.77
CA ALA A 8 -22.64 23.59 -15.79
C ALA A 8 -23.60 22.74 -16.63
N LEU A 9 -23.06 21.88 -17.51
CA LEU A 9 -23.80 20.76 -18.10
C LEU A 9 -23.75 19.61 -17.09
N ASP A 10 -24.89 19.33 -16.45
CA ASP A 10 -25.07 18.25 -15.47
C ASP A 10 -25.71 17.07 -16.20
N THR A 11 -24.93 16.04 -16.52
CA THR A 11 -25.43 14.75 -17.01
C THR A 11 -25.41 13.75 -15.85
N LEU A 12 -26.61 13.33 -15.43
CA LEU A 12 -26.82 12.24 -14.49
C LEU A 12 -27.24 11.01 -15.30
N SER A 13 -26.47 9.92 -15.28
CA SER A 13 -26.93 8.63 -15.77
C SER A 13 -26.99 7.61 -14.63
N ASP A 14 -28.21 7.16 -14.30
CA ASP A 14 -28.51 6.04 -13.39
C ASP A 14 -28.71 4.70 -14.17
N ASP A 15 -28.42 4.65 -15.48
CA ASP A 15 -28.64 3.47 -16.33
C ASP A 15 -27.31 2.89 -16.86
N GLU A 16 -27.27 1.55 -17.04
CA GLU A 16 -26.15 0.77 -17.58
C GLU A 16 -25.39 1.51 -18.69
N VAL A 17 -24.12 1.84 -18.41
CA VAL A 17 -23.22 2.53 -19.35
C VAL A 17 -23.10 1.70 -20.63
N SER A 18 -23.78 2.17 -21.68
CA SER A 18 -23.56 1.70 -23.05
C SER A 18 -22.12 2.04 -23.45
N TYR A 19 -21.26 1.02 -23.49
CA TYR A 19 -19.80 1.13 -23.73
C TYR A 19 -19.43 1.39 -25.20
N VAL A 20 -20.18 2.24 -25.90
CA VAL A 20 -19.84 2.67 -27.27
C VAL A 20 -18.99 3.93 -27.17
N PRO A 21 -17.77 3.96 -27.74
CA PRO A 21 -16.96 5.16 -27.75
C PRO A 21 -17.72 6.33 -28.39
N PRO A 22 -17.79 7.50 -27.73
CA PRO A 22 -18.47 8.68 -28.27
C PRO A 22 -17.70 9.27 -29.45
N ASP A 23 -18.32 10.25 -30.12
CA ASP A 23 -17.62 11.05 -31.13
C ASP A 23 -16.47 11.82 -30.47
N SER A 24 -15.25 11.67 -30.99
CA SER A 24 -14.04 12.34 -30.47
C SER A 24 -14.11 13.87 -30.53
N GLU A 25 -15.00 14.43 -31.35
CA GLU A 25 -15.24 15.88 -31.37
C GLU A 25 -16.03 16.35 -30.14
N ASP A 26 -16.90 15.50 -29.58
CA ASP A 26 -17.62 15.75 -28.33
C ASP A 26 -16.70 15.52 -27.13
N TYR A 27 -16.06 16.61 -26.70
CA TYR A 27 -15.14 16.59 -25.56
C TYR A 27 -15.82 16.10 -24.28
N ALA A 28 -17.08 16.50 -24.02
CA ALA A 28 -17.74 16.17 -22.76
C ALA A 28 -18.03 14.68 -22.68
N ALA A 29 -18.63 14.12 -23.73
CA ALA A 29 -18.90 12.68 -23.81
C ALA A 29 -17.60 11.86 -23.78
N THR A 30 -16.56 12.31 -24.49
CA THR A 30 -15.26 11.61 -24.52
C THR A 30 -14.55 11.64 -23.17
N ALA A 31 -14.57 12.78 -22.47
CA ALA A 31 -14.02 12.90 -21.11
C ALA A 31 -14.76 12.00 -20.13
N GLU A 32 -16.09 11.99 -20.19
CA GLU A 32 -16.93 11.12 -19.36
C GLU A 32 -16.64 9.64 -19.60
N TYR A 33 -16.64 9.20 -20.87
CA TYR A 33 -16.30 7.83 -21.26
C TYR A 33 -14.92 7.39 -20.73
N ARG A 34 -13.92 8.26 -20.87
CA ARG A 34 -12.54 7.97 -20.43
C ARG A 34 -12.39 7.90 -18.92
N VAL A 35 -13.04 8.79 -18.18
CA VAL A 35 -13.02 8.78 -16.71
C VAL A 35 -13.69 7.52 -16.18
N PHE A 36 -14.85 7.13 -16.74
CA PHE A 36 -15.50 5.88 -16.34
C PHE A 36 -14.64 4.64 -16.65
N GLY A 37 -13.95 4.63 -17.79
CA GLY A 37 -12.96 3.60 -18.12
C GLY A 37 -11.84 3.54 -17.09
N ALA A 38 -11.22 4.69 -16.78
CA ALA A 38 -10.13 4.77 -15.81
C ALA A 38 -10.54 4.29 -14.41
N CYS A 39 -11.74 4.67 -13.95
CA CYS A 39 -12.26 4.21 -12.65
C CYS A 39 -12.46 2.69 -12.57
N ALA A 40 -12.68 2.01 -13.70
CA ALA A 40 -12.80 0.54 -13.73
C ALA A 40 -11.45 -0.16 -13.54
N ASP A 41 -10.34 0.50 -13.89
CA ASP A 41 -8.98 0.00 -13.73
C ASP A 41 -8.31 0.49 -12.42
N CYS A 42 -8.98 1.37 -11.68
CA CYS A 42 -8.51 1.88 -10.39
C CYS A 42 -8.35 0.76 -9.36
N THR A 43 -7.39 0.95 -8.46
CA THR A 43 -7.10 0.01 -7.35
C THR A 43 -7.30 0.65 -5.99
N GLY A 44 -7.45 1.97 -5.94
CA GLY A 44 -7.72 2.74 -4.74
C GLY A 44 -9.22 2.95 -4.47
N PRO A 45 -9.58 4.09 -3.85
CA PRO A 45 -10.96 4.43 -3.49
C PRO A 45 -11.95 4.50 -4.66
N ALA A 46 -11.50 4.88 -5.85
CA ALA A 46 -12.35 4.99 -7.02
C ALA A 46 -12.85 3.62 -7.49
N ALA A 47 -12.12 2.54 -7.19
CA ALA A 47 -12.55 1.16 -7.49
C ALA A 47 -13.86 0.77 -6.77
N SER A 48 -14.14 1.38 -5.61
CA SER A 48 -15.39 1.16 -4.86
C SER A 48 -16.47 2.21 -5.13
N ALA A 49 -16.22 3.15 -6.05
CA ALA A 49 -17.15 4.23 -6.32
C ALA A 49 -18.40 3.73 -7.05
N LYS A 50 -19.57 3.94 -6.44
CA LYS A 50 -20.86 3.69 -7.11
C LYS A 50 -21.34 4.85 -7.95
N LYS A 51 -20.78 6.03 -7.69
CA LYS A 51 -21.12 7.27 -8.38
C LYS A 51 -19.84 8.01 -8.71
N VAL A 52 -19.72 8.37 -9.98
CA VAL A 52 -18.69 9.29 -10.48
C VAL A 52 -19.42 10.34 -11.31
N ARG A 53 -19.10 11.61 -11.08
CA ARG A 53 -19.70 12.75 -11.80
C ARG A 53 -18.61 13.49 -12.53
N VAL A 54 -18.75 13.65 -13.84
CA VAL A 54 -17.80 14.37 -14.69
C VAL A 54 -18.47 15.65 -15.17
N ILE A 55 -17.86 16.80 -14.87
CA ILE A 55 -18.36 18.10 -15.29
C ILE A 55 -17.26 18.78 -16.10
N THR A 56 -17.59 19.25 -17.30
CA THR A 56 -16.66 19.99 -18.15
C THR A 56 -16.99 21.47 -18.17
N TYR A 57 -15.96 22.31 -18.26
CA TYR A 57 -16.07 23.76 -18.28
C TYR A 57 -15.39 24.32 -19.52
N PRO A 58 -16.03 25.23 -20.27
CA PRO A 58 -15.32 26.00 -21.30
C PRO A 58 -14.37 27.00 -20.62
N MET A 59 -13.17 27.11 -21.18
CA MET A 59 -12.11 27.99 -20.69
C MET A 59 -11.92 29.20 -21.60
N ILE A 60 -11.42 30.29 -21.03
CA ILE A 60 -10.95 31.44 -21.82
C ILE A 60 -9.59 31.05 -22.43
N THR A 61 -9.50 31.08 -23.76
CA THR A 61 -8.28 30.71 -24.52
C THR A 61 -7.58 31.90 -25.16
N ASP A 62 -8.12 33.10 -24.99
CA ASP A 62 -7.50 34.34 -25.48
C ASP A 62 -6.12 34.53 -24.81
N PRO A 63 -5.02 34.68 -25.57
CA PRO A 63 -3.67 34.76 -25.00
C PRO A 63 -3.46 35.89 -23.98
N ASP A 64 -4.24 36.97 -24.04
CA ASP A 64 -4.13 38.12 -23.15
C ASP A 64 -4.95 37.95 -21.86
N LEU A 65 -5.91 37.02 -21.84
CA LEU A 65 -6.85 36.82 -20.72
C LEU A 65 -6.80 35.42 -20.10
N ALA A 66 -6.29 34.42 -20.83
CA ALA A 66 -6.18 33.06 -20.36
C ALA A 66 -5.16 32.96 -19.22
N ASP A 67 -5.42 32.09 -18.26
CA ASP A 67 -4.40 31.72 -17.28
C ASP A 67 -3.24 31.02 -18.02
N PRO A 68 -1.99 31.53 -17.93
CA PRO A 68 -0.85 30.92 -18.59
C PRO A 68 -0.66 29.45 -18.24
N VAL A 69 -1.04 29.02 -17.03
CA VAL A 69 -0.87 27.61 -16.58
C VAL A 69 -1.82 26.65 -17.30
N HIS A 70 -2.85 27.17 -17.99
CA HIS A 70 -3.79 26.40 -18.81
C HIS A 70 -3.32 26.20 -20.26
N LEU A 71 -2.22 26.86 -20.67
CA LEU A 71 -1.62 26.73 -21.99
C LEU A 71 -2.59 27.00 -23.16
N GLY A 72 -3.57 27.90 -22.95
CA GLY A 72 -4.58 28.23 -23.97
C GLY A 72 -5.54 27.09 -24.33
N ARG A 73 -5.61 26.04 -23.52
CA ARG A 73 -6.48 24.88 -23.75
C ARG A 73 -7.93 25.19 -23.37
N ALA A 74 -8.87 24.61 -24.11
CA ALA A 74 -10.25 25.08 -24.14
C ALA A 74 -11.17 24.51 -23.05
N HIS A 75 -10.77 23.45 -22.35
CA HIS A 75 -11.66 22.72 -21.44
C HIS A 75 -11.05 22.40 -20.08
N GLY A 76 -11.74 22.76 -19.00
CA GLY A 76 -11.47 22.26 -17.65
C GLY A 76 -12.35 21.06 -17.33
N VAL A 77 -11.88 20.13 -16.51
CA VAL A 77 -12.65 18.95 -16.08
C VAL A 77 -12.68 18.87 -14.57
N LYS A 78 -13.86 18.70 -13.99
CA LYS A 78 -14.07 18.35 -12.59
C LYS A 78 -14.62 16.92 -12.51
N VAL A 79 -14.01 16.11 -11.66
CA VAL A 79 -14.44 14.73 -11.39
C VAL A 79 -14.77 14.63 -9.91
N ASP A 80 -16.03 14.34 -9.58
CA ASP A 80 -16.43 13.99 -8.22
C ASP A 80 -16.57 12.46 -8.13
N VAL A 81 -15.73 11.84 -7.31
CA VAL A 81 -15.73 10.40 -7.04
C VAL A 81 -16.38 10.18 -5.67
N PHE A 82 -17.33 9.26 -5.59
CA PHE A 82 -18.02 8.90 -4.34
C PHE A 82 -17.76 7.43 -3.99
N PRO A 83 -16.62 7.12 -3.35
CA PRO A 83 -16.32 5.79 -2.81
C PRO A 83 -17.39 5.34 -1.82
N GLU A 84 -17.79 4.08 -1.91
CA GLU A 84 -18.69 3.45 -0.95
C GLU A 84 -18.01 2.29 -0.20
N GLY A 85 -18.54 1.99 0.97
CA GLY A 85 -18.08 0.87 1.80
C GLY A 85 -16.84 1.20 2.65
N ASP A 86 -16.44 0.21 3.43
CA ASP A 86 -15.18 0.26 4.17
C ASP A 86 -14.05 -0.09 3.20
N LEU A 87 -13.20 0.88 2.91
CA LEU A 87 -11.97 0.67 2.14
C LEU A 87 -11.00 -0.16 2.97
N ASP A 88 -10.33 -1.12 2.34
CA ASP A 88 -9.19 -1.76 2.99
C ASP A 88 -8.04 -0.74 3.23
N PRO A 89 -7.04 -1.07 4.07
CA PRO A 89 -5.99 -0.11 4.42
C PRO A 89 -5.18 0.43 3.25
N LEU A 90 -5.02 -0.32 2.15
CA LEU A 90 -4.30 0.12 0.95
C LEU A 90 -5.20 0.99 0.08
N GLN A 91 -6.44 0.57 -0.14
CA GLN A 91 -7.44 1.39 -0.83
C GLN A 91 -7.67 2.73 -0.14
N GLY A 92 -7.72 2.73 1.20
CA GLY A 92 -7.90 3.93 2.02
C GLY A 92 -6.61 4.71 2.30
N SER A 93 -5.49 4.35 1.68
CA SER A 93 -4.21 5.02 1.86
C SER A 93 -4.03 6.24 0.96
N LEU A 94 -3.17 7.17 1.35
CA LEU A 94 -2.78 8.32 0.55
C LEU A 94 -2.33 7.90 -0.86
N GLY A 95 -1.47 6.88 -0.95
CA GLY A 95 -1.04 6.31 -2.23
C GLY A 95 -2.20 5.78 -3.07
N GLY A 96 -3.22 5.17 -2.46
CA GLY A 96 -4.43 4.74 -3.17
C GLY A 96 -5.22 5.92 -3.77
N TYR A 97 -5.36 7.01 -3.02
CA TYR A 97 -5.98 8.25 -3.54
C TYR A 97 -5.18 8.88 -4.68
N GLU A 98 -3.87 8.94 -4.51
CA GLU A 98 -2.96 9.54 -5.49
C GLU A 98 -2.89 8.72 -6.77
N ALA A 99 -2.84 7.39 -6.68
CA ALA A 99 -2.83 6.49 -7.83
C ALA A 99 -4.11 6.64 -8.67
N ASP A 100 -5.27 6.60 -8.02
CA ASP A 100 -6.55 6.77 -8.73
C ASP A 100 -6.68 8.17 -9.33
N ALA A 101 -6.31 9.22 -8.59
CA ALA A 101 -6.30 10.58 -9.12
C ALA A 101 -5.36 10.71 -10.33
N THR A 102 -4.20 10.07 -10.27
CA THR A 102 -3.20 10.09 -11.35
C THR A 102 -3.72 9.36 -12.59
N GLY A 103 -4.34 8.19 -12.44
CA GLY A 103 -4.95 7.45 -13.54
C GLY A 103 -6.07 8.26 -14.23
N ILE A 104 -6.94 8.90 -13.43
CA ILE A 104 -8.01 9.77 -13.94
C ILE A 104 -7.44 11.01 -14.64
N ALA A 105 -6.42 11.66 -14.08
CA ALA A 105 -5.78 12.80 -14.72
C ALA A 105 -5.07 12.39 -16.02
N GLY A 106 -4.36 11.25 -16.00
CA GLY A 106 -3.62 10.72 -17.14
C GLY A 106 -4.50 10.45 -18.35
N THR A 107 -5.70 9.88 -18.16
CA THR A 107 -6.62 9.62 -19.29
C THR A 107 -7.13 10.91 -19.98
N LEU A 108 -7.14 12.03 -19.25
CA LEU A 108 -7.56 13.36 -19.75
C LEU A 108 -6.41 14.21 -20.28
N PHE A 109 -5.17 13.99 -19.81
CA PHE A 109 -3.98 14.70 -20.27
C PHE A 109 -3.20 13.98 -21.37
N THR A 110 -3.57 12.75 -21.71
CA THR A 110 -2.98 11.96 -22.80
C THR A 110 -3.95 11.80 -23.98
N GLY A 111 -3.42 11.43 -25.14
CA GLY A 111 -4.22 11.20 -26.35
C GLY A 111 -4.86 12.47 -26.93
N ASP A 112 -6.06 12.33 -27.49
CA ASP A 112 -6.82 13.38 -28.20
C ASP A 112 -7.37 14.48 -27.27
N LEU A 113 -7.63 14.17 -26.01
CA LEU A 113 -8.06 15.16 -25.02
C LEU A 113 -6.89 16.01 -24.50
N GLY A 114 -5.68 15.46 -24.45
CA GLY A 114 -4.53 16.09 -23.78
C GLY A 114 -4.22 17.51 -24.24
N THR A 115 -4.32 17.80 -25.54
CA THR A 115 -4.09 19.15 -26.09
C THR A 115 -5.26 20.11 -25.88
N ARG A 116 -6.39 19.64 -25.36
CA ARG A 116 -7.63 20.39 -25.15
C ARG A 116 -7.97 20.58 -23.66
N THR A 117 -7.38 19.79 -22.78
CA THR A 117 -7.57 19.81 -21.32
C THR A 117 -6.68 20.85 -20.62
N ALA A 118 -7.27 21.93 -20.12
CA ALA A 118 -6.62 23.03 -19.38
C ALA A 118 -6.28 22.67 -17.92
N PHE A 119 -7.19 21.97 -17.24
CA PHE A 119 -6.96 21.45 -15.89
C PHE A 119 -7.88 20.25 -15.63
N VAL A 120 -7.50 19.42 -14.66
CA VAL A 120 -8.34 18.36 -14.10
C VAL A 120 -8.37 18.53 -12.59
N ALA A 121 -9.55 18.57 -12.00
CA ALA A 121 -9.77 18.64 -10.55
C ALA A 121 -10.59 17.44 -10.09
N ILE A 122 -9.99 16.58 -9.28
CA ILE A 122 -10.57 15.32 -8.79
C ILE A 122 -10.88 15.49 -7.30
N PHE A 123 -12.12 15.20 -6.93
CA PHE A 123 -12.62 15.31 -5.56
C PHE A 123 -13.14 13.95 -5.11
N PHE A 124 -12.52 13.39 -4.07
CA PHE A 124 -13.06 12.24 -3.38
C PHE A 124 -14.00 12.73 -2.27
N ARG A 125 -15.27 12.35 -2.37
CA ARG A 125 -16.35 12.88 -1.53
C ARG A 125 -17.05 11.80 -0.75
N ASP A 126 -17.54 12.19 0.41
CA ASP A 126 -18.45 11.37 1.21
C ASP A 126 -19.84 11.41 0.57
N GLY A 127 -20.41 10.24 0.29
CA GLY A 127 -21.70 10.12 -0.41
C GLY A 127 -22.88 10.78 0.33
N ALA A 128 -22.82 10.86 1.67
CA ALA A 128 -23.91 11.41 2.48
C ALA A 128 -23.81 12.93 2.66
N SER A 129 -22.60 13.45 2.87
CA SER A 129 -22.37 14.87 3.18
C SER A 129 -21.89 15.70 1.98
N GLU A 130 -21.51 15.04 0.88
CA GLU A 130 -20.81 15.61 -0.28
C GLU A 130 -19.52 16.38 0.06
N LYS A 131 -19.03 16.28 1.30
CA LYS A 131 -17.77 16.88 1.72
C LYS A 131 -16.61 16.14 1.08
N SER A 132 -15.68 16.90 0.50
CA SER A 132 -14.43 16.37 0.01
C SER A 132 -13.49 16.05 1.16
N TYR A 133 -12.86 14.88 1.12
CA TYR A 133 -11.82 14.50 2.08
C TYR A 133 -10.45 14.32 1.41
N ALA A 134 -10.39 14.19 0.10
CA ALA A 134 -9.16 14.37 -0.67
C ALA A 134 -9.48 15.13 -1.96
N THR A 135 -8.60 16.04 -2.36
CA THR A 135 -8.73 16.86 -3.57
C THR A 135 -7.39 16.96 -4.24
N PHE A 136 -7.39 16.76 -5.56
CA PHE A 136 -6.19 16.80 -6.41
C PHE A 136 -6.52 17.61 -7.65
N MET A 137 -5.72 18.63 -7.94
CA MET A 137 -5.85 19.45 -9.13
C MET A 137 -4.52 19.50 -9.87
N LEU A 138 -4.58 19.25 -11.17
CA LEU A 138 -3.43 19.34 -12.06
C LEU A 138 -3.76 20.26 -13.23
N THR A 139 -2.91 21.24 -13.46
CA THR A 139 -3.01 22.15 -14.60
C THR A 139 -2.28 21.59 -15.81
N ALA A 140 -2.61 22.09 -17.01
CA ALA A 140 -1.94 21.74 -18.25
C ALA A 140 -0.42 21.95 -18.20
N ALA A 141 0.04 23.05 -17.62
CA ALA A 141 1.46 23.35 -17.47
C ALA A 141 2.18 22.35 -16.56
N ASP A 142 1.54 21.95 -15.46
CA ASP A 142 2.14 20.97 -14.56
C ASP A 142 2.07 19.54 -15.11
N ALA A 143 0.99 19.17 -15.81
CA ALA A 143 0.85 17.86 -16.44
C ALA A 143 1.98 17.57 -17.46
N VAL A 144 2.46 18.60 -18.17
CA VAL A 144 3.56 18.45 -19.15
C VAL A 144 4.88 18.04 -18.49
N ARG A 145 5.08 18.30 -17.18
CA ARG A 145 6.28 17.89 -16.43
C ARG A 145 6.41 16.38 -16.29
N PHE A 146 5.33 15.64 -16.52
CA PHE A 146 5.33 14.17 -16.45
C PHE A 146 5.50 13.51 -17.82
N GLY A 147 5.44 14.26 -18.93
CA GLY A 147 5.73 13.73 -20.27
C GLY A 147 4.97 12.44 -20.60
N ASP A 148 5.71 11.40 -20.96
CA ASP A 148 5.20 10.05 -21.27
C ASP A 148 5.20 9.10 -20.04
N LEU A 149 5.45 9.61 -18.83
CA LEU A 149 5.56 8.81 -17.60
C LEU A 149 4.21 8.35 -17.02
N TRP A 150 3.11 8.51 -17.75
CA TRP A 150 1.76 8.13 -17.30
C TRP A 150 1.56 6.61 -17.40
N GLU A 151 2.27 5.86 -16.56
CA GLU A 151 2.18 4.40 -16.50
C GLU A 151 1.06 3.95 -15.53
N ASN A 152 0.43 2.83 -15.85
CA ASN A 152 -0.62 2.28 -15.00
C ASN A 152 -0.03 1.82 -13.65
N GLY A 153 -0.67 2.19 -12.55
CA GLY A 153 -0.19 1.94 -11.19
C GLY A 153 0.83 2.95 -10.67
N SER A 154 1.30 3.90 -11.49
CA SER A 154 2.11 5.02 -11.00
C SER A 154 1.26 6.16 -10.42
N TYR A 155 1.85 6.99 -9.57
CA TYR A 155 1.12 8.08 -8.91
C TYR A 155 1.94 9.37 -8.79
N ILE A 156 1.25 10.51 -8.83
CA ILE A 156 1.82 11.84 -8.53
C ILE A 156 1.69 12.06 -7.03
N ARG A 157 2.81 12.34 -6.35
CA ARG A 157 2.84 12.66 -4.92
C ARG A 157 2.07 13.95 -4.62
N LEU A 158 1.48 14.04 -3.44
CA LEU A 158 0.63 15.16 -2.98
C LEU A 158 1.25 16.54 -3.25
N ARG A 159 2.56 16.68 -3.06
CA ARG A 159 3.30 17.94 -3.24
C ARG A 159 3.47 18.37 -4.69
N ASP A 160 3.39 17.43 -5.63
CA ASP A 160 3.71 17.62 -7.04
C ASP A 160 2.48 17.95 -7.90
N TRP A 161 1.28 17.79 -7.33
CA TRP A 161 0.03 18.34 -7.86
C TRP A 161 0.05 19.88 -7.84
N SER A 162 -0.65 20.51 -8.79
CA SER A 162 -0.81 21.98 -8.82
C SER A 162 -1.49 22.49 -7.56
N GLU A 163 -2.49 21.76 -7.08
CA GLU A 163 -3.10 21.93 -5.77
C GLU A 163 -3.56 20.57 -5.26
N ALA A 164 -3.28 20.26 -4.00
CA ALA A 164 -3.84 19.07 -3.38
C ALA A 164 -4.09 19.30 -1.89
N SER A 165 -5.11 18.63 -1.37
CA SER A 165 -5.42 18.66 0.05
C SER A 165 -6.06 17.36 0.51
N VAL A 166 -5.76 17.00 1.75
CA VAL A 166 -6.38 15.88 2.46
C VAL A 166 -7.00 16.43 3.72
N SER A 167 -8.27 16.11 3.96
CA SER A 167 -8.98 16.56 5.15
C SER A 167 -8.41 15.88 6.39
N PRO A 168 -8.03 16.64 7.44
CA PRO A 168 -7.54 16.05 8.69
C PRO A 168 -8.63 15.27 9.45
N GLU A 169 -9.91 15.50 9.12
CA GLU A 169 -11.04 14.76 9.70
C GLU A 169 -11.07 13.30 9.21
N LYS A 170 -10.55 13.05 8.00
CA LYS A 170 -10.41 11.70 7.44
C LYS A 170 -9.01 11.20 7.79
N LYS A 171 -8.93 10.27 8.73
CA LYS A 171 -7.68 9.60 9.13
C LYS A 171 -7.19 8.65 8.02
N LEU A 172 -6.73 9.21 6.91
CA LEU A 172 -6.12 8.42 5.84
C LEU A 172 -4.86 7.74 6.35
N VAL A 173 -4.65 6.52 5.87
CA VAL A 173 -3.38 5.83 6.06
C VAL A 173 -2.35 6.56 5.21
N GLY A 174 -1.34 7.18 5.81
CA GLY A 174 -0.30 7.93 5.09
C GLY A 174 0.71 7.06 4.32
N TYR A 175 0.33 5.85 3.91
CA TYR A 175 1.16 4.94 3.12
C TYR A 175 1.21 5.40 1.67
N GLU A 176 2.39 5.28 1.09
CA GLU A 176 2.72 5.54 -0.31
C GLU A 176 3.61 4.38 -0.79
N GLU A 177 3.37 3.85 -1.99
CA GLU A 177 4.17 2.73 -2.50
C GLU A 177 5.60 3.19 -2.89
N PRO A 178 6.66 2.71 -2.21
CA PRO A 178 8.03 3.14 -2.46
C PRO A 178 8.56 2.61 -3.80
N GLY A 179 8.24 3.29 -4.89
CA GLY A 179 8.69 2.94 -6.24
C GLY A 179 7.74 3.30 -7.36
N ALA A 180 6.46 3.56 -7.04
CA ALA A 180 5.44 3.91 -8.02
C ALA A 180 5.27 5.45 -8.21
N ALA A 181 6.01 6.25 -7.45
CA ALA A 181 5.91 7.71 -7.52
C ALA A 181 6.54 8.24 -8.83
N LEU A 182 5.78 9.10 -9.52
CA LEU A 182 6.27 9.84 -10.68
C LEU A 182 7.11 11.03 -10.26
N GLU A 183 8.32 11.13 -10.80
CA GLU A 183 9.21 12.26 -10.58
C GLU A 183 9.05 13.29 -11.71
N PRO A 184 8.67 14.54 -11.41
CA PRO A 184 8.49 15.57 -12.42
C PRO A 184 9.84 16.00 -13.04
N THR A 185 9.87 16.25 -14.35
CA THR A 185 11.12 16.65 -15.05
C THR A 185 11.52 18.12 -14.86
N GLY A 186 10.75 18.88 -14.08
CA GLY A 186 10.96 20.32 -13.88
C GLY A 186 10.13 20.90 -12.73
N PRO A 187 10.37 22.17 -12.37
CA PRO A 187 9.67 22.83 -11.26
C PRO A 187 8.18 23.01 -11.57
N ALA A 188 7.38 23.13 -10.50
CA ALA A 188 5.97 23.46 -10.63
C ALA A 188 5.77 24.82 -11.30
N MET A 189 4.78 24.89 -12.20
CA MET A 189 4.45 26.08 -12.96
C MET A 189 3.27 26.84 -12.36
N ALA A 190 2.37 26.13 -11.66
CA ALA A 190 1.31 26.76 -10.91
C ALA A 190 1.87 27.46 -9.66
N VAL A 191 1.57 28.76 -9.52
CA VAL A 191 1.88 29.52 -8.31
C VAL A 191 0.82 29.16 -7.27
N LYS A 192 1.20 28.44 -6.21
CA LYS A 192 0.31 28.24 -5.06
C LYS A 192 -0.11 29.59 -4.50
N ALA A 193 -1.37 29.72 -4.06
CA ALA A 193 -1.87 30.96 -3.47
C ALA A 193 -0.87 31.46 -2.41
N VAL A 194 -0.44 32.72 -2.54
CA VAL A 194 0.62 33.33 -1.73
C VAL A 194 0.20 33.30 -0.26
N GLN A 195 0.63 32.27 0.47
CA GLN A 195 0.95 32.43 1.87
C GLN A 195 2.27 33.20 1.91
N ILE A 196 2.36 34.21 2.78
CA ILE A 196 3.64 34.88 3.01
C ILE A 196 4.56 33.78 3.56
N PRO A 197 5.59 33.36 2.80
CA PRO A 197 6.47 32.30 3.25
C PRO A 197 7.09 32.70 4.58
N GLU A 198 7.25 31.74 5.49
CA GLU A 198 8.06 32.00 6.67
C GLU A 198 9.50 32.22 6.20
N SER A 199 10.04 33.42 6.42
CA SER A 199 11.41 33.75 6.06
C SER A 199 12.35 33.23 7.14
N CYS A 200 13.39 32.51 6.73
CA CYS A 200 14.39 31.97 7.64
C CYS A 200 15.79 32.41 7.20
N ASP A 201 16.66 32.76 8.15
CA ASP A 201 18.07 32.98 7.86
C ASP A 201 18.86 31.66 7.90
N ASP A 202 20.15 31.71 7.57
CA ASP A 202 20.97 30.48 7.50
C ASP A 202 21.05 29.75 8.85
N GLU A 203 21.08 30.48 9.97
CA GLU A 203 21.16 29.89 11.29
C GLU A 203 19.82 29.27 11.72
N GLY A 204 18.71 29.95 11.46
CA GLY A 204 17.37 29.40 11.67
C GLY A 204 17.12 28.15 10.83
N LEU A 205 17.61 28.12 9.59
CA LEU A 205 17.49 26.95 8.71
C LEU A 205 18.25 25.76 9.29
N ARG A 206 19.49 25.99 9.74
CA ARG A 206 20.34 24.97 10.38
C ARG A 206 19.71 24.44 11.67
N GLU A 207 19.13 25.32 12.48
CA GLU A 207 18.45 24.93 13.72
C GLU A 207 17.22 24.07 13.44
N ARG A 208 16.37 24.50 12.50
CA ARG A 208 15.18 23.71 12.13
C ARG A 208 15.56 22.36 11.54
N MET A 209 16.58 22.30 10.68
CA MET A 209 17.10 21.02 10.16
C MET A 209 17.57 20.09 11.27
N ARG A 210 18.25 20.63 12.28
CA ARG A 210 18.71 19.88 13.46
C ARG A 210 17.55 19.36 14.30
N GLU A 211 16.58 20.21 14.61
CA GLU A 211 15.38 19.81 15.38
C GLU A 211 14.58 18.72 14.66
N THR A 212 14.37 18.86 13.35
CA THR A 212 13.73 17.84 12.53
C THR A 212 14.51 16.53 12.52
N ALA A 213 15.84 16.59 12.38
CA ALA A 213 16.70 15.40 12.41
C ALA A 213 16.59 14.66 13.75
N ASP A 214 16.61 15.40 14.87
CA ASP A 214 16.50 14.85 16.22
C ASP A 214 15.11 14.20 16.47
N ASP A 215 14.03 14.79 15.95
CA ASP A 215 12.67 14.22 16.06
C ASP A 215 12.52 12.91 15.27
N LEU A 216 13.02 12.88 14.02
CA LEU A 216 13.03 11.66 13.21
C LEU A 216 13.89 10.57 13.87
N ALA A 217 15.07 10.92 14.38
CA ALA A 217 15.93 9.99 15.09
C ALA A 217 15.25 9.39 16.33
N THR A 218 14.50 10.20 17.08
CA THR A 218 13.72 9.72 18.24
C THR A 218 12.70 8.68 17.82
N THR A 219 11.94 8.95 16.76
CA THR A 219 10.94 8.03 16.22
C THR A 219 11.58 6.73 15.73
N VAL A 220 12.70 6.82 15.01
CA VAL A 220 13.44 5.66 14.51
C VAL A 220 14.01 4.81 15.65
N SER A 221 14.53 5.44 16.70
CA SER A 221 15.01 4.72 17.88
C SER A 221 13.89 3.95 18.57
N GLU A 222 12.70 4.56 18.74
CA GLU A 222 11.56 3.87 19.32
C GLU A 222 11.06 2.73 18.43
N LEU A 223 11.04 2.95 17.11
CA LEU A 223 10.69 1.95 16.11
C LEU A 223 11.63 0.75 16.21
N SER A 224 12.94 0.98 16.28
CA SER A 224 13.95 -0.07 16.35
C SER A 224 13.87 -0.87 17.64
N ILE A 225 13.64 -0.21 18.78
CA ILE A 225 13.44 -0.88 20.07
C ILE A 225 12.16 -1.73 20.07
N THR A 226 11.09 -1.21 19.48
CA THR A 226 9.77 -1.87 19.42
C THR A 226 9.82 -3.08 18.49
N ALA A 227 10.42 -2.92 17.32
CA ALA A 227 10.69 -4.00 16.36
C ALA A 227 11.54 -5.10 16.98
N GLY A 228 12.62 -4.75 17.68
CA GLY A 228 13.49 -5.70 18.38
C GLY A 228 12.80 -6.49 19.51
N ARG A 229 11.61 -6.07 19.95
CA ARG A 229 10.76 -6.80 20.92
C ARG A 229 9.68 -7.65 20.25
N GLY A 230 9.58 -7.64 18.92
CA GLY A 230 8.54 -8.35 18.16
C GLY A 230 7.15 -7.70 18.21
N ASP A 231 7.04 -6.43 18.63
CA ASP A 231 5.76 -5.70 18.63
C ASP A 231 5.52 -5.04 17.27
N HIS A 232 5.17 -5.87 16.27
CA HIS A 232 5.00 -5.42 14.88
C HIS A 232 3.85 -4.42 14.70
N ALA A 233 2.78 -4.51 15.51
CA ALA A 233 1.67 -3.57 15.43
C ALA A 233 2.07 -2.16 15.87
N LYS A 234 2.84 -2.05 16.96
CA LYS A 234 3.39 -0.76 17.39
C LYS A 234 4.49 -0.29 16.44
N ALA A 235 5.32 -1.19 15.92
CA ALA A 235 6.33 -0.85 14.91
C ALA A 235 5.69 -0.26 13.63
N ALA A 236 4.59 -0.84 13.14
CA ALA A 236 3.83 -0.31 12.02
C ALA A 236 3.31 1.11 12.33
N THR A 237 2.76 1.32 13.53
CA THR A 237 2.26 2.64 13.94
C THR A 237 3.36 3.69 13.93
N LEU A 238 4.56 3.35 14.45
CA LEU A 238 5.71 4.24 14.45
C LEU A 238 6.26 4.49 13.04
N ALA A 239 6.27 3.46 12.18
CA ALA A 239 6.70 3.57 10.79
C ALA A 239 5.80 4.52 9.99
N MET A 240 4.49 4.42 10.21
CA MET A 240 3.52 5.37 9.66
C MET A 240 3.72 6.79 10.19
N GLY A 241 3.95 6.92 11.51
CA GLY A 241 4.25 8.22 12.13
C GLY A 241 5.49 8.86 11.51
N LEU A 242 6.55 8.08 11.31
CA LEU A 242 7.79 8.51 10.65
C LEU A 242 7.53 9.03 9.24
N ALA A 243 6.80 8.27 8.41
CA ALA A 243 6.47 8.69 7.05
C ALA A 243 5.63 9.98 7.03
N CYS A 244 4.62 10.08 7.91
CA CYS A 244 3.78 11.27 8.01
C CYS A 244 4.56 12.51 8.47
N SER A 245 5.40 12.39 9.50
CA SER A 245 6.23 13.50 10.00
C SER A 245 7.24 13.93 8.95
N ALA A 246 7.97 13.00 8.34
CA ALA A 246 8.95 13.30 7.29
C ALA A 246 8.30 14.03 6.10
N ARG A 247 7.11 13.59 5.67
CA ARG A 247 6.33 14.26 4.61
C ARG A 247 5.93 15.69 5.01
N SER A 248 5.44 15.87 6.25
CA SER A 248 5.08 17.20 6.77
C SER A 248 6.29 18.12 6.76
N TYR A 249 7.43 17.66 7.28
CA TYR A 249 8.67 18.43 7.27
C TYR A 249 9.12 18.77 5.85
N ALA A 250 9.07 17.82 4.91
CA ALA A 250 9.45 18.07 3.53
C ALA A 250 8.61 19.19 2.89
N ALA A 251 7.31 19.22 3.17
CA ALA A 251 6.42 20.30 2.75
C ALA A 251 6.80 21.63 3.42
N ASP A 252 6.96 21.64 4.74
CA ASP A 252 7.32 22.83 5.51
C ASP A 252 8.64 23.44 5.01
N PHE A 253 9.67 22.64 4.77
CA PHE A 253 10.94 23.12 4.21
C PHE A 253 10.80 23.63 2.77
N GLY A 254 9.95 23.00 1.96
CA GLY A 254 9.68 23.42 0.58
C GLY A 254 9.06 24.81 0.49
N ASP A 255 8.25 25.19 1.47
CA ASP A 255 7.55 26.48 1.53
C ASP A 255 8.36 27.59 2.22
N LEU A 256 9.56 27.32 2.74
CA LEU A 256 10.41 28.33 3.39
C LEU A 256 11.05 29.29 2.38
N GLU A 257 11.06 30.58 2.71
CA GLU A 257 11.91 31.56 2.01
C GLU A 257 13.29 31.59 2.69
N ILE A 258 14.33 31.22 1.93
CA ILE A 258 15.69 31.05 2.43
C ILE A 258 16.71 31.84 1.58
N PRO A 259 17.94 32.08 2.10
CA PRO A 259 19.01 32.68 1.32
C PRO A 259 19.40 31.80 0.13
N ALA A 260 19.67 32.42 -1.02
CA ALA A 260 20.01 31.71 -2.27
C ALA A 260 21.23 30.76 -2.14
N GLY A 261 22.14 31.03 -1.21
CA GLY A 261 23.30 30.17 -0.92
C GLY A 261 22.94 28.84 -0.24
N SER A 262 21.75 28.74 0.35
CA SER A 262 21.29 27.60 1.14
C SER A 262 20.30 26.69 0.42
N GLU A 263 19.96 27.03 -0.83
CA GLU A 263 19.08 26.27 -1.72
C GLU A 263 19.51 24.81 -1.92
N GLY A 264 20.81 24.58 -2.13
CA GLY A 264 21.35 23.23 -2.28
C GLY A 264 21.17 22.39 -1.01
N ALA A 265 21.49 22.95 0.15
CA ALA A 265 21.34 22.28 1.43
C ALA A 265 19.87 21.95 1.74
N ARG A 266 18.94 22.86 1.44
CA ARG A 266 17.49 22.60 1.54
C ARG A 266 17.07 21.46 0.63
N ALA A 267 17.45 21.49 -0.64
CA ALA A 267 17.08 20.46 -1.60
C ALA A 267 17.61 19.07 -1.20
N ASP A 268 18.86 19.00 -0.73
CA ASP A 268 19.44 17.75 -0.23
C ASP A 268 18.74 17.26 1.05
N PHE A 269 18.36 18.17 1.95
CA PHE A 269 17.64 17.82 3.17
C PHE A 269 16.25 17.27 2.87
N ILE A 270 15.48 17.92 1.99
CA ILE A 270 14.17 17.45 1.53
C ILE A 270 14.28 16.05 0.91
N ARG A 271 15.32 15.78 0.12
CA ARG A 271 15.57 14.43 -0.44
C ARG A 271 15.79 13.38 0.65
N GLY A 272 16.52 13.74 1.72
CA GLY A 272 16.66 12.88 2.89
C GLY A 272 15.33 12.59 3.57
N LEU A 273 14.46 13.61 3.71
CA LEU A 273 13.10 13.45 4.25
C LEU A 273 12.24 12.53 3.36
N ASP A 274 12.31 12.67 2.04
CA ASP A 274 11.59 11.79 1.11
C ASP A 274 12.04 10.32 1.24
N ALA A 275 13.34 10.09 1.44
CA ALA A 275 13.85 8.74 1.70
C ALA A 275 13.28 8.16 3.02
N TYR A 276 13.08 9.00 4.05
CA TYR A 276 12.38 8.59 5.28
C TYR A 276 10.89 8.28 5.04
N VAL A 277 10.21 8.99 4.15
CA VAL A 277 8.82 8.67 3.74
C VAL A 277 8.76 7.27 3.10
N GLY A 278 9.67 6.99 2.16
CA GLY A 278 9.77 5.68 1.52
C GLY A 278 10.08 4.56 2.52
N ALA A 279 11.08 4.76 3.38
CA ALA A 279 11.46 3.80 4.41
C ALA A 279 10.31 3.53 5.40
N GLY A 280 9.64 4.57 5.91
CA GLY A 280 8.50 4.43 6.81
C GLY A 280 7.33 3.70 6.15
N SER A 281 7.08 3.94 4.86
CA SER A 281 6.01 3.27 4.11
C SER A 281 6.30 1.78 3.87
N ALA A 282 7.53 1.43 3.48
CA ALA A 282 7.97 0.04 3.34
C ALA A 282 7.89 -0.73 4.66
N LEU A 283 8.36 -0.11 5.76
CA LEU A 283 8.30 -0.71 7.10
C LEU A 283 6.87 -0.88 7.60
N TRP A 284 6.01 0.11 7.37
CA TRP A 284 4.58 0.00 7.71
C TRP A 284 3.92 -1.15 6.96
N TYR A 285 4.17 -1.25 5.65
CA TYR A 285 3.63 -2.32 4.82
C TYR A 285 4.14 -3.69 5.29
N GLY A 286 5.45 -3.83 5.44
CA GLY A 286 6.09 -5.06 5.92
C GLY A 286 5.54 -5.52 7.27
N ALA A 287 5.35 -4.59 8.20
CA ALA A 287 4.82 -4.91 9.52
C ALA A 287 3.32 -5.24 9.53
N ASN A 288 2.48 -4.54 8.76
CA ASN A 288 1.03 -4.75 8.76
C ASN A 288 0.58 -5.97 7.94
N PHE A 289 1.26 -6.23 6.82
CA PHE A 289 0.94 -7.34 5.92
C PHE A 289 1.83 -8.55 6.15
N GLU A 290 2.66 -8.52 7.21
CA GLU A 290 3.57 -9.59 7.56
C GLU A 290 4.53 -9.96 6.40
N ASN A 291 4.97 -8.95 5.62
CA ASN A 291 5.87 -9.08 4.47
C ASN A 291 7.32 -8.79 4.89
N SER A 292 8.14 -9.84 5.00
CA SER A 292 9.55 -9.72 5.41
C SER A 292 10.42 -8.97 4.39
N THR A 293 10.16 -9.15 3.09
CA THR A 293 10.94 -8.50 2.03
C THR A 293 10.79 -6.98 2.10
N MET A 294 9.55 -6.50 2.16
CA MET A 294 9.26 -5.06 2.30
C MET A 294 9.79 -4.51 3.64
N TYR A 295 9.79 -5.33 4.69
CA TYR A 295 10.36 -4.94 5.97
C TYR A 295 11.89 -4.76 5.89
N ASP A 296 12.60 -5.67 5.21
CA ASP A 296 14.05 -5.59 5.00
C ASP A 296 14.45 -4.46 4.05
N GLU A 297 13.68 -4.25 2.99
CA GLU A 297 13.81 -3.09 2.08
C GLU A 297 13.61 -1.78 2.84
N GLY A 298 12.60 -1.72 3.72
CA GLY A 298 12.35 -0.58 4.59
C GLY A 298 13.50 -0.31 5.56
N ALA A 299 14.08 -1.36 6.16
CA ALA A 299 15.24 -1.25 7.05
C ALA A 299 16.48 -0.73 6.29
N THR A 300 16.70 -1.20 5.07
CA THR A 300 17.79 -0.76 4.19
C THR A 300 17.61 0.70 3.79
N SER A 301 16.41 1.05 3.31
CA SER A 301 16.04 2.41 2.92
C SER A 301 16.16 3.39 4.09
N LEU A 302 15.86 2.93 5.30
CA LEU A 302 16.01 3.75 6.52
C LEU A 302 17.48 4.11 6.79
N ALA A 303 18.39 3.16 6.59
CA ALA A 303 19.82 3.41 6.73
C ALA A 303 20.31 4.39 5.66
N GLU A 304 19.88 4.22 4.40
CA GLU A 304 20.21 5.14 3.30
C GLU A 304 19.66 6.56 3.51
N ALA A 305 18.44 6.67 4.05
CA ALA A 305 17.82 7.94 4.42
C ALA A 305 18.63 8.67 5.50
N ARG A 306 19.05 7.94 6.54
CA ARG A 306 19.93 8.46 7.60
C ARG A 306 21.25 8.95 7.03
N ASP A 307 21.89 8.16 6.16
CA ASP A 307 23.19 8.50 5.59
C ASP A 307 23.10 9.75 4.70
N THR A 308 22.01 9.87 3.93
CA THR A 308 21.71 11.07 3.14
C THR A 308 21.59 12.31 4.04
N LEU A 309 20.81 12.20 5.11
CA LEU A 309 20.59 13.30 6.06
C LEU A 309 21.87 13.68 6.81
N ASN A 310 22.68 12.68 7.22
CA ASN A 310 23.99 12.89 7.83
C ASN A 310 24.98 13.59 6.89
N GLY A 311 24.91 13.32 5.58
CA GLY A 311 25.68 14.06 4.58
C GLY A 311 25.38 15.56 4.61
N VAL A 312 24.10 15.93 4.71
CA VAL A 312 23.67 17.34 4.78
C VAL A 312 24.07 17.98 6.10
N LEU A 313 23.78 17.32 7.22
CA LEU A 313 24.16 17.81 8.55
C LEU A 313 25.69 18.01 8.64
N GLY A 314 26.47 17.05 8.15
CA GLY A 314 27.92 17.12 8.11
C GLY A 314 28.43 18.28 7.24
N ALA A 315 27.87 18.48 6.04
CA ALA A 315 28.23 19.61 5.16
C ALA A 315 27.94 20.97 5.83
N LEU A 316 26.92 21.03 6.68
CA LEU A 316 26.60 22.20 7.47
C LEU A 316 27.44 22.29 8.77
N ASN A 317 28.32 21.35 9.10
CA ASN A 317 28.99 21.28 10.41
C ASN A 317 28.00 21.17 11.59
N LEU A 318 26.87 20.50 11.39
CA LEU A 318 25.94 20.10 12.43
C LEU A 318 26.30 18.70 12.95
N LYS A 319 25.78 18.37 14.13
CA LYS A 319 25.97 17.04 14.72
C LYS A 319 25.20 16.01 13.87
N THR A 320 25.89 14.93 13.48
CA THR A 320 25.29 13.80 12.77
C THR A 320 24.52 12.87 13.72
N LEU A 321 23.59 12.13 13.13
CA LEU A 321 22.77 11.09 13.76
C LEU A 321 23.56 9.77 13.79
N ASP A 322 24.49 9.65 14.74
CA ASP A 322 25.30 8.44 14.95
C ASP A 322 24.91 7.77 16.28
N ASP A 323 23.86 6.94 16.25
CA ASP A 323 23.42 6.13 17.40
C ASP A 323 23.04 4.70 16.93
N PRO A 324 23.57 3.63 17.54
CA PRO A 324 23.21 2.26 17.21
C PRO A 324 21.73 1.93 17.43
N THR A 325 20.98 2.70 18.23
CA THR A 325 19.52 2.52 18.34
C THR A 325 18.78 2.99 17.08
N LEU A 326 19.44 3.71 16.18
CA LEU A 326 18.90 4.14 14.90
C LEU A 326 19.04 3.08 13.80
N GLU A 327 19.71 1.97 14.11
CA GLU A 327 19.78 0.84 13.20
C GLU A 327 18.62 -0.10 13.48
N LEU A 328 17.68 -0.12 12.53
CA LEU A 328 16.75 -1.23 12.45
C LEU A 328 17.53 -2.44 11.97
N LYS A 329 18.00 -3.26 12.91
CA LYS A 329 18.49 -4.59 12.56
C LYS A 329 17.36 -5.27 11.81
N SER A 330 17.62 -5.78 10.60
CA SER A 330 16.69 -6.68 9.90
C SER A 330 16.22 -7.72 10.91
N THR A 331 15.00 -7.54 11.40
CA THR A 331 14.37 -8.42 12.35
C THR A 331 13.48 -9.29 11.51
N GLU A 332 13.83 -10.57 11.43
CA GLU A 332 12.93 -11.59 10.90
C GLU A 332 11.56 -11.38 11.56
N LEU A 333 10.52 -11.16 10.75
CA LEU A 333 9.19 -10.79 11.23
C LEU A 333 8.58 -11.84 12.18
N TYR A 334 9.17 -13.04 12.15
CA TYR A 334 8.92 -14.12 13.08
C TYR A 334 10.26 -14.67 13.59
N PRO A 335 10.90 -14.01 14.56
CA PRO A 335 12.23 -14.42 15.03
C PRO A 335 12.18 -15.78 15.73
N ASP A 336 11.01 -16.17 16.25
CA ASP A 336 10.73 -17.46 16.87
C ASP A 336 10.09 -18.46 15.89
N ALA A 337 10.06 -18.17 14.58
CA ALA A 337 9.52 -19.10 13.59
C ALA A 337 10.27 -20.41 13.62
N LEU A 338 9.50 -21.49 13.63
CA LEU A 338 10.04 -22.84 13.60
C LEU A 338 10.49 -23.17 12.17
N ALA A 339 11.70 -23.72 12.02
CA ALA A 339 12.14 -24.22 10.72
C ALA A 339 11.20 -25.32 10.19
N LEU A 340 11.05 -25.41 8.87
CA LEU A 340 10.30 -26.48 8.23
C LEU A 340 10.71 -27.85 8.76
N GLY A 341 9.74 -28.70 9.07
CA GLY A 341 9.98 -30.02 9.64
C GLY A 341 10.18 -30.05 11.16
N LYS A 342 10.18 -28.90 11.85
CA LYS A 342 10.12 -28.83 13.33
C LYS A 342 8.67 -28.93 13.80
N GLY A 343 8.43 -29.77 14.81
CA GLY A 343 7.11 -29.92 15.41
C GLY A 343 6.87 -28.89 16.51
N TYR A 344 5.71 -28.25 16.50
CA TYR A 344 5.21 -27.47 17.63
C TYR A 344 4.33 -28.35 18.51
N ILE A 345 4.63 -28.39 19.81
CA ILE A 345 3.91 -29.24 20.76
C ILE A 345 3.05 -28.37 21.67
N TYR A 346 1.75 -28.67 21.72
CA TYR A 346 0.79 -27.91 22.52
C TYR A 346 -0.19 -28.84 23.25
N ALA A 347 -0.82 -28.30 24.28
CA ALA A 347 -1.93 -28.94 24.96
C ALA A 347 -3.26 -28.48 24.35
N ASP A 348 -4.25 -29.36 24.28
CA ASP A 348 -5.60 -28.97 23.88
C ASP A 348 -6.22 -28.00 24.90
N ALA A 349 -7.38 -27.41 24.57
CA ALA A 349 -7.99 -26.37 25.40
C ALA A 349 -8.30 -26.80 26.85
N ARG A 350 -8.47 -28.10 27.10
CA ARG A 350 -8.70 -28.65 28.44
C ARG A 350 -7.43 -29.11 29.15
N GLY A 351 -6.30 -29.14 28.45
CA GLY A 351 -5.04 -29.68 28.99
C GLY A 351 -5.02 -31.19 29.16
N GLU A 352 -6.02 -31.91 28.63
CA GLU A 352 -6.19 -33.36 28.74
C GLU A 352 -5.29 -34.10 27.74
N HIS A 353 -4.98 -33.45 26.61
CA HIS A 353 -4.25 -34.02 25.50
C HIS A 353 -3.07 -33.15 25.09
N LYS A 354 -1.98 -33.79 24.66
CA LYS A 354 -0.84 -33.12 24.04
C LYS A 354 -0.71 -33.56 22.60
N LEU A 355 -0.64 -32.61 21.67
CA LEU A 355 -0.43 -32.87 20.25
C LEU A 355 0.85 -32.21 19.75
N SER A 356 1.42 -32.75 18.68
CA SER A 356 2.48 -32.12 17.92
C SER A 356 1.99 -31.88 16.50
N VAL A 357 2.13 -30.66 15.99
CA VAL A 357 1.86 -30.31 14.59
C VAL A 357 3.18 -29.98 13.91
N LYS A 358 3.40 -30.52 12.72
CA LYS A 358 4.65 -30.37 11.97
C LYS A 358 4.34 -30.22 10.48
N PRO A 359 4.55 -29.04 9.87
CA PRO A 359 4.65 -28.93 8.43
C PRO A 359 5.96 -29.58 7.95
N GLY A 360 5.90 -30.30 6.83
CA GLY A 360 6.99 -31.03 6.20
C GLY A 360 7.28 -30.51 4.80
N SER A 361 7.72 -31.38 3.89
CA SER A 361 8.00 -31.00 2.51
C SER A 361 6.78 -30.41 1.79
N TYR A 362 7.03 -29.59 0.77
CA TYR A 362 5.99 -29.07 -0.12
C TYR A 362 6.25 -29.44 -1.58
N LYS A 363 5.23 -29.28 -2.43
CA LYS A 363 5.29 -29.44 -3.90
C LYS A 363 4.34 -28.47 -4.60
N PHE A 364 4.62 -28.18 -5.87
CA PHE A 364 3.74 -27.41 -6.76
C PHE A 364 3.05 -28.32 -7.77
N TRP A 365 1.79 -28.03 -8.06
CA TRP A 365 0.98 -28.74 -9.06
C TRP A 365 0.09 -27.76 -9.84
N LYS A 366 0.00 -27.93 -11.16
CA LYS A 366 -0.94 -27.18 -12.02
C LYS A 366 -2.36 -27.76 -12.00
N SER A 367 -2.46 -29.07 -11.79
CA SER A 367 -3.73 -29.78 -11.64
C SER A 367 -3.57 -31.00 -10.72
N TYR A 368 -4.68 -31.48 -10.18
CA TYR A 368 -4.73 -32.75 -9.45
C TYR A 368 -6.05 -33.48 -9.70
N SER A 369 -6.05 -34.80 -9.55
CA SER A 369 -7.30 -35.59 -9.61
C SER A 369 -7.83 -35.91 -8.22
N ALA A 370 -9.03 -35.45 -7.91
CA ALA A 370 -9.77 -35.69 -6.68
C ALA A 370 -10.90 -36.70 -6.95
N GLY A 371 -10.58 -38.00 -6.93
CA GLY A 371 -11.51 -39.05 -7.34
C GLY A 371 -11.62 -39.17 -8.86
N GLU A 372 -12.79 -38.88 -9.42
CA GLU A 372 -13.05 -38.83 -10.87
C GLU A 372 -12.95 -37.41 -11.44
N GLU A 373 -12.87 -36.40 -10.58
CA GLU A 373 -12.76 -35.00 -10.97
C GLU A 373 -11.29 -34.60 -11.14
N GLU A 374 -10.97 -33.92 -12.25
CA GLU A 374 -9.69 -33.25 -12.44
C GLU A 374 -9.88 -31.76 -12.15
N VAL A 375 -9.12 -31.25 -11.18
CA VAL A 375 -9.14 -29.86 -10.77
C VAL A 375 -7.87 -29.20 -11.30
N THR A 376 -8.04 -28.16 -12.11
CA THR A 376 -6.94 -27.37 -12.66
C THR A 376 -6.92 -26.01 -11.97
N ALA A 377 -5.72 -25.51 -11.65
CA ALA A 377 -5.58 -24.19 -11.08
C ALA A 377 -6.09 -23.12 -12.06
N PRO A 378 -6.73 -22.04 -11.57
CA PRO A 378 -7.12 -20.92 -12.42
C PRO A 378 -5.94 -20.32 -13.19
N TYR A 379 -6.25 -19.57 -14.24
CA TYR A 379 -5.23 -18.87 -15.02
C TYR A 379 -4.35 -17.99 -14.13
N GLY A 380 -3.02 -18.08 -14.29
CA GLY A 380 -2.07 -17.33 -13.47
C GLY A 380 -1.90 -17.85 -12.04
N LYS A 381 -2.46 -19.03 -11.71
CA LYS A 381 -2.33 -19.67 -10.40
C LYS A 381 -1.69 -21.07 -10.49
N THR A 382 -1.26 -21.57 -9.34
CA THR A 382 -0.78 -22.95 -9.14
C THR A 382 -1.21 -23.43 -7.75
N PHE A 383 -1.26 -24.76 -7.55
CA PHE A 383 -1.47 -25.33 -6.23
C PHE A 383 -0.15 -25.51 -5.50
N PHE A 384 -0.05 -24.93 -4.31
CA PHE A 384 1.02 -25.19 -3.34
C PHE A 384 0.53 -26.22 -2.33
N MET A 385 1.18 -27.39 -2.28
CA MET A 385 0.77 -28.52 -1.44
C MET A 385 1.80 -28.80 -0.37
N LEU A 386 1.46 -28.52 0.89
CA LEU A 386 2.32 -28.66 2.05
C LEU A 386 1.96 -29.94 2.84
N VAL A 387 2.93 -30.80 3.10
CA VAL A 387 2.70 -31.99 3.95
C VAL A 387 2.50 -31.54 5.40
N MET A 388 1.40 -31.94 6.00
CA MET A 388 1.12 -31.75 7.43
C MET A 388 1.20 -33.10 8.15
N ASP A 389 1.91 -33.12 9.26
CA ASP A 389 2.09 -34.28 10.14
C ASP A 389 1.64 -33.91 11.56
N VAL A 390 0.55 -34.52 12.01
CA VAL A 390 -0.02 -34.28 13.34
C VAL A 390 0.03 -35.55 14.16
N ASN A 391 0.67 -35.48 15.32
CA ASN A 391 0.89 -36.61 16.21
C ASN A 391 0.20 -36.39 17.55
N TYR A 392 -0.44 -37.43 18.06
CA TYR A 392 -0.95 -37.49 19.43
C TYR A 392 0.17 -37.92 20.37
N VAL A 393 0.65 -36.98 21.18
CA VAL A 393 1.85 -37.14 22.01
C VAL A 393 1.52 -37.78 23.35
N ALA A 394 0.50 -37.30 24.05
CA ALA A 394 0.16 -37.79 25.39
C ALA A 394 -1.30 -37.54 25.78
N TYR A 395 -1.82 -38.40 26.66
CA TYR A 395 -3.10 -38.26 27.35
C TYR A 395 -2.85 -38.14 28.86
N TYR A 396 -3.36 -37.09 29.48
CA TYR A 396 -3.17 -36.82 30.91
C TYR A 396 -4.38 -37.19 31.79
N GLY A 397 -5.47 -37.70 31.20
CA GLY A 397 -6.70 -38.01 31.94
C GLY A 397 -7.69 -36.84 31.92
N GLY A 398 -8.91 -37.06 32.43
CA GLY A 398 -9.92 -36.01 32.61
C GLY A 398 -11.12 -36.04 31.64
N GLY A 399 -11.05 -36.84 30.56
CA GLY A 399 -12.12 -36.93 29.56
C GLY A 399 -11.95 -38.07 28.55
N SER A 400 -12.40 -37.85 27.31
CA SER A 400 -12.26 -38.82 26.21
C SER A 400 -10.79 -39.21 25.98
N SER A 401 -10.52 -40.42 25.51
CA SER A 401 -9.16 -40.80 25.07
C SER A 401 -8.81 -40.31 23.66
N LYS A 402 -9.82 -39.80 22.93
CA LYS A 402 -9.73 -39.31 21.56
C LYS A 402 -9.55 -37.80 21.51
N VAL A 403 -8.72 -37.32 20.59
CA VAL A 403 -8.46 -35.90 20.38
C VAL A 403 -8.55 -35.53 18.90
N GLY A 404 -9.19 -34.41 18.58
CA GLY A 404 -9.29 -33.91 17.21
C GLY A 404 -7.99 -33.24 16.75
N THR A 405 -7.55 -33.53 15.53
CA THR A 405 -6.49 -32.74 14.90
C THR A 405 -7.02 -31.37 14.46
N PRO A 406 -6.15 -30.34 14.36
CA PRO A 406 -6.57 -29.01 13.94
C PRO A 406 -7.28 -29.02 12.59
N ALA A 407 -8.33 -28.21 12.44
CA ALA A 407 -8.99 -28.05 11.16
C ALA A 407 -8.04 -27.40 10.13
N PRO A 408 -8.13 -27.73 8.83
CA PRO A 408 -7.33 -27.07 7.81
C PRO A 408 -7.38 -25.53 7.90
N GLN A 409 -8.56 -24.97 8.17
CA GLN A 409 -8.77 -23.51 8.21
C GLN A 409 -8.13 -22.79 9.41
N VAL A 410 -7.46 -23.50 10.33
CA VAL A 410 -6.65 -22.84 11.36
C VAL A 410 -5.28 -22.43 10.84
N PHE A 411 -4.89 -22.92 9.67
CA PHE A 411 -3.61 -22.65 9.03
C PHE A 411 -3.77 -21.55 7.97
N THR A 412 -2.83 -20.61 7.94
CA THR A 412 -2.75 -19.54 6.95
C THR A 412 -1.32 -19.51 6.41
N LEU A 413 -1.18 -19.53 5.10
CA LEU A 413 0.10 -19.34 4.43
C LEU A 413 0.26 -17.85 4.17
N LEU A 414 1.41 -17.30 4.54
CA LEU A 414 1.77 -15.89 4.44
C LEU A 414 2.95 -15.79 3.49
N ALA A 415 2.82 -15.01 2.42
CA ALA A 415 3.91 -14.75 1.49
C ALA A 415 3.66 -13.43 0.77
N ASP A 416 4.71 -12.62 0.63
CA ASP A 416 4.68 -11.36 -0.13
C ASP A 416 3.55 -10.39 0.27
N GLY A 417 3.18 -10.35 1.55
CA GLY A 417 2.10 -9.49 2.05
C GLY A 417 0.69 -10.06 1.84
N GLU A 418 0.59 -11.18 1.13
CA GLU A 418 -0.65 -11.88 0.87
C GLU A 418 -0.88 -13.00 1.87
N SER A 419 -2.16 -13.23 2.18
CA SER A 419 -2.58 -14.34 3.03
C SER A 419 -3.41 -15.34 2.23
N TYR A 420 -2.97 -16.59 2.23
CA TYR A 420 -3.59 -17.68 1.50
C TYR A 420 -4.25 -18.63 2.49
N THR A 421 -5.53 -18.90 2.26
CA THR A 421 -6.27 -19.90 3.04
C THR A 421 -6.27 -21.25 2.32
N PRO A 422 -6.31 -22.37 3.06
CA PRO A 422 -6.34 -23.68 2.44
C PRO A 422 -7.61 -23.89 1.61
N VAL A 423 -7.42 -24.38 0.38
CA VAL A 423 -8.48 -24.77 -0.53
C VAL A 423 -9.25 -25.95 0.05
N LYS A 424 -10.58 -25.89 -0.03
CA LYS A 424 -11.44 -27.00 0.38
C LYS A 424 -11.40 -28.11 -0.66
N VAL A 425 -10.66 -29.18 -0.38
CA VAL A 425 -10.60 -30.36 -1.25
C VAL A 425 -11.61 -31.41 -0.78
N SER A 426 -12.58 -31.76 -1.64
CA SER A 426 -13.68 -32.69 -1.34
C SER A 426 -13.27 -34.16 -1.24
N ALA A 427 -12.19 -34.57 -1.90
CA ALA A 427 -11.63 -35.93 -1.81
C ALA A 427 -10.66 -36.11 -0.64
N SER A 428 -10.64 -37.30 -0.02
CA SER A 428 -9.68 -37.66 1.03
C SER A 428 -8.30 -38.04 0.50
N TYR A 429 -8.19 -38.31 -0.80
CA TYR A 429 -6.98 -38.73 -1.48
C TYR A 429 -6.90 -38.12 -2.88
N LEU A 430 -5.72 -37.63 -3.23
CA LEU A 430 -5.38 -37.11 -4.54
C LEU A 430 -4.58 -38.15 -5.32
N ARG A 431 -5.08 -38.56 -6.50
CA ARG A 431 -4.45 -39.61 -7.31
C ARG A 431 -3.02 -39.19 -7.67
N ASN A 432 -2.06 -40.11 -7.50
CA ASN A 432 -0.61 -39.89 -7.74
C ASN A 432 0.07 -38.84 -6.86
N ILE A 433 -0.63 -38.28 -5.87
CA ILE A 433 -0.08 -37.26 -4.96
C ILE A 433 -0.06 -37.79 -3.52
N GLY A 434 -1.23 -38.18 -2.98
CA GLY A 434 -1.35 -38.73 -1.63
C GLY A 434 -2.61 -38.26 -0.88
N SER A 435 -2.66 -38.57 0.42
CA SER A 435 -3.79 -38.20 1.29
C SER A 435 -3.90 -36.69 1.49
N VAL A 436 -5.12 -36.16 1.52
CA VAL A 436 -5.40 -34.75 1.85
C VAL A 436 -5.44 -34.59 3.37
N TYR A 437 -4.82 -33.53 3.89
CA TYR A 437 -4.90 -33.21 5.31
C TYR A 437 -6.33 -32.79 5.68
N ARG A 438 -6.88 -33.44 6.72
CA ARG A 438 -8.22 -33.18 7.23
C ARG A 438 -8.20 -33.26 8.75
N SER A 439 -9.17 -32.59 9.38
CA SER A 439 -9.42 -32.81 10.80
C SER A 439 -9.95 -34.23 10.99
N VAL A 440 -9.28 -34.99 11.83
CA VAL A 440 -9.61 -36.37 12.20
C VAL A 440 -9.48 -36.52 13.71
N ASN A 441 -10.15 -37.51 14.29
CA ASN A 441 -9.94 -37.85 15.69
C ASN A 441 -8.85 -38.90 15.81
N LEU A 442 -7.76 -38.55 16.50
CA LEU A 442 -6.70 -39.47 16.88
C LEU A 442 -7.03 -40.13 18.22
N ASP A 443 -6.56 -41.35 18.42
CA ASP A 443 -6.69 -42.08 19.67
C ASP A 443 -5.43 -42.90 19.98
N ARG A 444 -5.50 -43.81 20.96
CA ARG A 444 -4.32 -44.57 21.39
C ARG A 444 -3.79 -45.52 20.32
N ASP A 445 -4.64 -45.97 19.41
CA ASP A 445 -4.30 -46.93 18.36
C ASP A 445 -3.98 -46.21 17.04
N ASP A 446 -4.62 -45.07 16.80
CA ASP A 446 -4.33 -44.18 15.67
C ASP A 446 -3.78 -42.82 16.14
N ARG A 447 -2.46 -42.75 16.31
CA ARG A 447 -1.77 -41.60 16.92
C ARG A 447 -1.26 -40.56 15.92
N ARG A 448 -1.45 -40.74 14.62
CA ARG A 448 -0.80 -39.89 13.62
C ARG A 448 -1.65 -39.68 12.38
N SER A 449 -1.83 -38.42 12.01
CA SER A 449 -2.44 -38.03 10.74
C SER A 449 -1.40 -37.33 9.86
N VAL A 450 -1.25 -37.80 8.62
CA VAL A 450 -0.38 -37.19 7.61
C VAL A 450 -1.17 -36.94 6.33
N GLY A 451 -1.05 -35.74 5.76
CA GLY A 451 -1.66 -35.43 4.47
C GLY A 451 -1.23 -34.06 3.93
N TYR A 452 -1.61 -33.77 2.70
CA TYR A 452 -1.34 -32.49 2.05
C TYR A 452 -2.40 -31.44 2.41
N LEU A 453 -1.96 -30.32 2.93
CA LEU A 453 -2.71 -29.08 3.00
C LEU A 453 -2.48 -28.30 1.70
N VAL A 454 -3.55 -27.93 1.00
CA VAL A 454 -3.49 -27.38 -0.36
C VAL A 454 -3.86 -25.91 -0.34
N PHE A 455 -3.05 -25.08 -0.97
CA PHE A 455 -3.28 -23.65 -1.18
C PHE A 455 -3.30 -23.35 -2.68
N GLU A 456 -4.04 -22.33 -3.07
CA GLU A 456 -3.97 -21.73 -4.40
C GLU A 456 -3.14 -20.45 -4.30
N VAL A 457 -2.06 -20.37 -5.07
CA VAL A 457 -1.09 -19.26 -5.03
C VAL A 457 -0.77 -18.79 -6.47
N PRO A 458 -0.23 -17.57 -6.67
CA PRO A 458 0.25 -17.12 -7.98
C PRO A 458 1.31 -18.06 -8.57
N GLU A 459 1.44 -18.12 -9.90
CA GLU A 459 2.53 -18.89 -10.53
C GLU A 459 3.92 -18.40 -10.15
N SER A 460 4.06 -17.12 -9.82
CA SER A 460 5.29 -16.48 -9.36
C SER A 460 5.61 -16.71 -7.89
N PHE A 461 4.79 -17.47 -7.15
CA PHE A 461 4.96 -17.68 -5.71
C PHE A 461 6.34 -18.28 -5.37
N ASP A 462 7.10 -17.60 -4.51
CA ASP A 462 8.38 -18.06 -3.99
C ASP A 462 8.24 -18.54 -2.53
N PRO A 463 8.51 -19.83 -2.23
CA PRO A 463 8.44 -20.35 -0.88
C PRO A 463 9.54 -19.82 0.06
N THR A 464 10.61 -19.19 -0.47
CA THR A 464 11.79 -18.72 0.31
C THR A 464 11.42 -17.69 1.37
N GLY A 465 10.47 -16.80 1.09
CA GLY A 465 9.93 -15.81 2.03
C GLY A 465 8.68 -16.27 2.79
N ALA A 466 8.17 -17.47 2.49
CA ALA A 466 6.85 -17.88 2.96
C ALA A 466 6.86 -18.43 4.39
N HIS A 467 5.78 -18.13 5.11
CA HIS A 467 5.54 -18.60 6.47
C HIS A 467 4.19 -19.30 6.58
N LEU A 468 4.10 -20.35 7.39
CA LEU A 468 2.81 -20.95 7.77
C LEU A 468 2.50 -20.56 9.20
N LYS A 469 1.39 -19.85 9.41
CA LYS A 469 0.87 -19.50 10.72
C LYS A 469 -0.28 -20.44 11.06
N ALA A 470 -0.35 -20.90 12.31
CA ALA A 470 -1.52 -21.63 12.81
C ALA A 470 -2.12 -20.92 14.02
N ASN A 471 -3.44 -20.82 14.08
CA ASN A 471 -4.16 -20.37 15.29
C ASN A 471 -4.77 -21.59 16.00
N LEU A 472 -4.10 -22.09 17.03
CA LEU A 472 -4.54 -23.27 17.78
C LEU A 472 -5.35 -22.91 19.04
N GLY A 473 -5.83 -21.66 19.12
CA GLY A 473 -6.56 -21.14 20.27
C GLY A 473 -5.71 -21.16 21.53
N ALA A 474 -6.17 -21.83 22.59
CA ALA A 474 -5.40 -21.99 23.83
C ALA A 474 -4.07 -22.74 23.64
N GLY A 475 -3.90 -23.46 22.53
CA GLY A 475 -2.64 -24.09 22.15
C GLY A 475 -1.56 -23.13 21.66
N GLY A 476 -1.90 -21.85 21.46
CA GLY A 476 -1.00 -20.81 20.96
C GLY A 476 -1.03 -20.65 19.44
N SER A 477 -0.15 -19.78 18.95
CA SER A 477 -0.12 -19.38 17.53
C SER A 477 1.28 -19.58 16.91
N PRO A 478 1.72 -20.84 16.70
CA PRO A 478 3.03 -21.10 16.12
C PRO A 478 3.11 -20.61 14.67
N VAL A 479 4.32 -20.19 14.29
CA VAL A 479 4.68 -19.84 12.91
C VAL A 479 5.83 -20.74 12.47
N TRP A 480 5.79 -21.21 11.24
CA TRP A 480 6.87 -21.95 10.61
C TRP A 480 7.40 -21.20 9.40
N LYS A 481 8.73 -21.16 9.26
CA LYS A 481 9.39 -20.72 8.04
C LYS A 481 9.41 -21.87 7.03
N ILE A 482 8.94 -21.61 5.81
CA ILE A 482 8.74 -22.63 4.77
C ILE A 482 9.98 -22.81 3.90
N GLY A 483 10.66 -21.73 3.54
CA GLY A 483 11.83 -21.73 2.67
C GLY A 483 13.12 -21.25 3.30
#